data_AF-A0A841HEG8-F1
#
_entry.id   AF-A0A841HEG8-F1
#
_cell.length_a   1.000
_cell.length_b   1.000
_cell.length_c   1.000
_cell.angle_alpha   90.00
_cell.angle_beta   90.00
_cell.angle_gamma   90.00
#
_symmetry.space_group_name_H-M   'P 1'
#
loop_
_entity.id
_entity.type
_entity.pdbx_description
1 polymer ?
#
loop_
_entity_poly.entity_id
_entity_poly.type
_entity_poly.pdbx_seq_one_letter_code
_entity_poly.pdbx_strand_id
1 'polypeptide(L)'
;MAPLVPPPTPPGSDAAWYAPAVTAQYTVHPGIVATVTARDGARPTYELRRPQLSARDADALADVCEQFADATLPPPLTRADARDRLAAGFEAKHRRVIAALTDATPAARRRITVHALCEARCLGDLTGVAADDRVTAAVADDETVVVHTDAQPPATTGLPANTPAHDRLRATRIAAYTVPFRGFDVPVRIYRTPGDDADAFTTTYAVREPDRLPGDDARIAACKDRIWTNGVATGDSDAGDDHAAATADRARSLLARRHTAPKTRHWCGAIADRVREAVADRGPAVPPVGDDHVADLAYYVVRDLVGDAELTIPIRDPNLEDVEANRVGERVKVVARDRVHAADDRIPTNLVLDDEQRFVDLVTGLAAQDGVELNAATPAAKVNLEPDGVADDVTIRCAVALPAISEGGPHVSIRKQAADALTPVDLLRQGSLTAGIVALLWLAYEHHRVVLFSGPTGVGKTTLMNAHMPFVPFDDRPVSIDEGSREVRLPHETGVSLSTREHEQAFKRVSMADLMTATNYLNPDIEVIAEINTRASFESFAQILNTG
;
A
#
# COMPACT_ATOMS: atom_id res chain seq x y z
N MET A 1 -25.65 37.39 3.39
CA MET A 1 -24.18 37.44 3.25
C MET A 1 -23.62 38.11 4.49
N ALA A 2 -22.94 37.36 5.35
CA ALA A 2 -22.15 37.87 6.49
C ALA A 2 -20.70 37.38 6.30
N PRO A 3 -19.69 38.18 6.68
CA PRO A 3 -18.42 38.24 5.95
C PRO A 3 -17.53 37.03 6.14
N LEU A 4 -16.78 36.74 5.07
CA LEU A 4 -15.89 35.61 4.85
C LEU A 4 -14.51 35.78 5.52
N VAL A 5 -14.39 36.71 6.46
CA VAL A 5 -13.12 37.17 7.05
C VAL A 5 -13.30 37.22 8.57
N PRO A 6 -12.35 36.72 9.37
CA PRO A 6 -12.40 36.88 10.83
C PRO A 6 -12.67 38.36 11.19
N PRO A 7 -13.45 38.62 12.26
CA PRO A 7 -13.79 39.99 12.64
C PRO A 7 -12.49 40.82 12.80
N PRO A 8 -12.48 42.08 12.34
CA PRO A 8 -11.31 42.95 12.49
C PRO A 8 -10.94 43.04 13.97
N THR A 9 -9.66 42.86 14.25
CA THR A 9 -9.11 43.03 15.60
C THR A 9 -9.39 44.45 16.08
N PRO A 10 -9.80 44.65 17.35
CA PRO A 10 -10.12 45.98 17.88
C PRO A 10 -8.97 46.97 17.65
N PRO A 11 -9.27 48.28 17.43
CA PRO A 11 -8.27 49.35 17.43
C PRO A 11 -7.42 49.31 18.70
N GLY A 12 -6.17 48.85 18.58
CA GLY A 12 -5.22 48.72 19.70
C GLY A 12 -4.86 47.27 20.11
N SER A 13 -5.36 46.26 19.39
CA SER A 13 -4.86 44.88 19.60
C SER A 13 -3.45 44.73 19.03
N ASP A 14 -2.54 44.12 19.81
CA ASP A 14 -1.19 43.72 19.37
C ASP A 14 -1.21 42.77 18.16
N ALA A 15 -2.35 42.11 17.89
CA ALA A 15 -2.57 41.20 16.76
C ALA A 15 -3.29 41.88 15.56
N ALA A 16 -3.45 43.20 15.57
CA ALA A 16 -4.00 43.94 14.44
C ALA A 16 -2.97 44.06 13.31
N TRP A 17 -3.41 43.95 12.05
CA TRP A 17 -2.50 44.02 10.88
C TRP A 17 -1.66 45.30 10.78
N TYR A 18 -2.13 46.38 11.43
CA TYR A 18 -1.48 47.69 11.49
C TYR A 18 -0.73 47.94 12.81
N ALA A 19 -0.66 46.95 13.71
CA ALA A 19 0.11 47.10 14.94
C ALA A 19 1.59 47.28 14.57
N PRO A 20 2.32 48.23 15.20
CA PRO A 20 3.71 48.53 14.83
C PRO A 20 4.66 47.33 14.88
N ALA A 21 4.35 46.33 15.71
CA ALA A 21 5.13 45.11 15.87
C ALA A 21 4.84 44.04 14.80
N VAL A 22 3.77 44.16 14.00
CA VAL A 22 3.41 43.16 12.98
C VAL A 22 4.26 43.39 11.72
N THR A 23 5.08 42.40 11.36
CA THR A 23 5.93 42.45 10.16
C THR A 23 5.29 41.77 8.97
N ALA A 24 4.43 40.77 9.20
CA ALA A 24 3.68 40.09 8.16
C ALA A 24 2.34 39.55 8.70
N GLN A 25 1.29 39.63 7.89
CA GLN A 25 0.03 38.94 8.17
C GLN A 25 -0.59 38.45 6.86
N TYR A 26 -0.94 37.17 6.79
CA TYR A 26 -1.47 36.58 5.57
C TYR A 26 -2.36 35.37 5.86
N THR A 27 -3.22 35.06 4.91
CA THR A 27 -4.06 33.85 4.97
C THR A 27 -3.23 32.65 4.52
N VAL A 28 -3.19 31.63 5.36
CA VAL A 28 -2.55 30.33 5.06
C VAL A 28 -3.55 29.41 4.35
N HIS A 29 -4.77 29.34 4.89
CA HIS A 29 -5.90 28.58 4.35
C HIS A 29 -7.18 29.36 4.69
N PRO A 30 -8.29 29.24 3.94
CA PRO A 30 -9.57 29.81 4.35
C PRO A 30 -9.89 29.53 5.83
N GLY A 31 -9.92 30.60 6.64
CA GLY A 31 -10.14 30.54 8.09
C GLY A 31 -8.89 30.46 8.97
N ILE A 32 -7.70 30.24 8.42
CA ILE A 32 -6.41 30.19 9.13
C ILE A 32 -5.53 31.36 8.67
N VAL A 33 -5.16 32.23 9.61
CA VAL A 33 -4.34 33.41 9.35
C VAL A 33 -3.05 33.31 10.16
N ALA A 34 -1.91 33.46 9.48
CA ALA A 34 -0.61 33.59 10.13
C ALA A 34 -0.30 35.07 10.38
N THR A 35 0.20 35.38 11.56
CA THR A 35 0.67 36.71 11.94
C THR A 35 2.08 36.59 12.50
N VAL A 36 3.02 37.36 11.94
CA VAL A 36 4.41 37.43 12.39
C VAL A 36 4.63 38.77 13.07
N THR A 37 5.09 38.74 14.31
CA THR A 37 5.37 39.94 15.09
C THR A 37 6.83 40.00 15.50
N ALA A 38 7.49 41.13 15.32
CA ALA A 38 8.83 41.41 15.81
C ALA A 38 8.79 42.57 16.82
N ARG A 39 9.46 42.40 17.96
CA ARG A 39 9.66 43.44 18.97
C ARG A 39 11.16 43.65 19.16
N ASP A 40 11.58 44.89 19.43
CA ASP A 40 13.00 45.24 19.54
C ASP A 40 13.75 44.32 20.53
N GLY A 41 14.83 43.70 20.04
CA GLY A 41 15.69 42.83 20.84
C GLY A 41 15.17 41.41 21.11
N ALA A 42 13.96 41.05 20.64
CA ALA A 42 13.38 39.72 20.79
C ALA A 42 13.34 38.96 19.45
N ARG A 43 13.36 37.62 19.52
CA ARG A 43 13.09 36.78 18.34
C ARG A 43 11.63 37.00 17.89
N PRO A 44 11.36 37.07 16.58
CA PRO A 44 9.99 37.20 16.09
C PRO A 44 9.09 36.05 16.57
N THR A 45 7.80 36.32 16.70
CA THR A 45 6.78 35.33 17.06
C THR A 45 5.90 35.03 15.85
N TYR A 46 5.58 33.77 15.62
CA TYR A 46 4.66 33.29 14.59
C TYR A 46 3.40 32.73 15.24
N GLU A 47 2.27 33.38 15.03
CA GLU A 47 0.98 33.01 15.60
C GLU A 47 -0.02 32.60 14.52
N LEU A 48 -0.68 31.47 14.73
CA LEU A 48 -1.75 30.96 13.87
C LEU A 48 -3.10 31.21 14.52
N ARG A 49 -3.97 31.94 13.82
CA ARG A 49 -5.33 32.21 14.27
C ARG A 49 -6.34 31.46 13.42
N ARG A 50 -7.17 30.66 14.08
CA ARG A 50 -8.34 29.96 13.52
C ARG A 50 -9.62 30.77 13.76
N PRO A 51 -10.76 30.39 13.14
CA PRO A 51 -12.04 31.06 13.41
C PRO A 51 -12.45 30.81 14.88
N GLN A 52 -12.88 31.87 15.57
CA GLN A 52 -13.36 31.76 16.95
C GLN A 52 -14.63 30.89 17.02
N LEU A 53 -14.65 29.95 17.95
CA LEU A 53 -15.81 29.12 18.24
C LEU A 53 -16.64 29.77 19.33
N SER A 54 -17.96 29.75 19.17
CA SER A 54 -18.87 29.97 20.30
C SER A 54 -18.85 28.74 21.21
N ALA A 55 -19.33 28.85 22.46
CA ALA A 55 -19.42 27.69 23.35
C ALA A 55 -20.19 26.52 22.70
N ARG A 56 -21.33 26.82 22.05
CA ARG A 56 -22.11 25.84 21.29
C ARG A 56 -21.34 25.23 20.11
N ASP A 57 -20.54 26.03 19.40
CA ASP A 57 -19.72 25.51 18.30
C ASP A 57 -18.57 24.61 18.82
N ALA A 58 -18.04 24.91 20.01
CA ALA A 58 -17.02 24.12 20.66
C ALA A 58 -17.56 22.77 21.17
N ASP A 59 -18.75 22.76 21.79
CA ASP A 59 -19.44 21.53 22.18
C ASP A 59 -19.71 20.64 20.95
N ALA A 60 -20.24 21.24 19.88
CA ALA A 60 -20.50 20.52 18.64
C ALA A 60 -19.22 20.01 17.94
N LEU A 61 -18.10 20.71 18.10
CA LEU A 61 -16.79 20.23 17.63
C LEU A 61 -16.32 19.03 18.47
N ALA A 62 -16.52 19.07 19.79
CA ALA A 62 -16.14 17.97 20.68
C ALA A 62 -16.89 16.68 20.31
N ASP A 63 -18.20 16.77 20.07
CA ASP A 63 -19.03 15.63 19.61
C ASP A 63 -18.52 15.06 18.27
N VAL A 64 -18.13 15.94 17.33
CA VAL A 64 -17.56 15.53 16.04
C VAL A 64 -16.20 14.86 16.23
N CYS A 65 -15.32 15.39 17.07
CA CYS A 65 -14.02 14.80 17.35
C CYS A 65 -14.15 13.46 18.06
N GLU A 66 -15.08 13.31 19.00
CA GLU A 66 -15.39 12.05 19.68
C GLU A 66 -15.87 10.99 18.68
N GLN A 67 -16.79 11.34 17.77
CA GLN A 67 -17.24 10.45 16.71
C GLN A 67 -16.09 9.95 15.82
N PHE A 68 -15.10 10.79 15.55
CA PHE A 68 -13.94 10.45 14.72
C PHE A 68 -12.78 9.82 15.51
N ALA A 69 -12.75 9.93 16.83
CA ALA A 69 -11.73 9.31 17.66
C ALA A 69 -11.79 7.78 17.60
N ASP A 70 -13.02 7.24 17.51
CA ASP A 70 -13.26 5.81 17.34
C ASP A 70 -13.13 5.34 15.88
N ALA A 71 -12.92 6.28 14.93
CA ALA A 71 -12.75 5.96 13.53
C ALA A 71 -11.29 5.62 13.24
N THR A 72 -11.05 4.64 12.36
CA THR A 72 -9.69 4.35 11.89
C THR A 72 -9.34 5.35 10.78
N LEU A 73 -9.01 6.58 11.19
CA LEU A 73 -8.58 7.64 10.30
C LEU A 73 -7.06 7.79 10.35
N PRO A 74 -6.33 7.28 9.34
CA PRO A 74 -4.88 7.37 9.36
C PRO A 74 -4.47 8.85 9.23
N PRO A 75 -3.60 9.37 10.12
CA PRO A 75 -3.16 10.75 10.07
C PRO A 75 -2.32 11.06 8.81
N PRO A 76 -2.08 12.34 8.47
CA PRO A 76 -1.20 12.70 7.37
C PRO A 76 0.22 12.22 7.71
N LEU A 77 0.94 11.71 6.71
CA LEU A 77 2.28 11.15 6.94
C LEU A 77 3.37 12.20 6.76
N THR A 78 3.06 13.26 6.00
CA THR A 78 3.96 14.36 5.71
C THR A 78 3.24 15.70 5.85
N ARG A 79 4.02 16.76 5.92
CA ARG A 79 3.52 18.13 5.80
C ARG A 79 2.75 18.36 4.49
N ALA A 80 3.22 17.80 3.38
CA ALA A 80 2.53 17.87 2.10
C ALA A 80 1.16 17.17 2.14
N ASP A 81 1.09 15.98 2.75
CA ASP A 81 -0.18 15.26 2.92
C ASP A 81 -1.18 16.07 3.78
N ALA A 82 -0.70 16.72 4.85
CA ALA A 82 -1.56 17.56 5.70
C ALA A 82 -2.13 18.75 4.91
N ARG A 83 -1.32 19.37 4.05
CA ARG A 83 -1.75 20.45 3.14
C ARG A 83 -2.77 19.95 2.12
N ASP A 84 -2.49 18.83 1.46
CA ASP A 84 -3.38 18.23 0.46
C ASP A 84 -4.74 17.91 1.08
N ARG A 85 -4.76 17.35 2.30
CA ARG A 85 -6.00 17.05 3.04
C ARG A 85 -6.76 18.30 3.47
N LEU A 86 -6.05 19.32 3.96
CA LEU A 86 -6.69 20.58 4.36
C LEU A 86 -7.36 21.25 3.15
N ALA A 87 -6.67 21.27 2.01
CA ALA A 87 -7.20 21.83 0.76
C ALA A 87 -8.38 21.02 0.19
N ALA A 88 -8.32 19.69 0.24
CA ALA A 88 -9.41 18.81 -0.20
C ALA A 88 -10.65 18.90 0.71
N GLY A 89 -10.43 19.09 2.01
CA GLY A 89 -11.46 19.06 3.03
C GLY A 89 -12.03 17.66 3.27
N PHE A 90 -13.21 17.60 3.89
CA PHE A 90 -13.87 16.32 4.16
C PHE A 90 -14.53 15.74 2.92
N GLU A 91 -14.34 14.43 2.72
CA GLU A 91 -15.12 13.61 1.80
C GLU A 91 -16.63 13.70 2.08
N ALA A 92 -17.45 13.38 1.08
CA ALA A 92 -18.89 13.50 1.17
C ALA A 92 -19.48 12.72 2.37
N LYS A 93 -18.97 11.52 2.65
CA LYS A 93 -19.40 10.69 3.79
C LYS A 93 -19.15 11.37 5.13
N HIS A 94 -17.97 11.93 5.35
CA HIS A 94 -17.62 12.66 6.57
C HIS A 94 -18.41 13.97 6.70
N ARG A 95 -18.65 14.68 5.58
CA ARG A 95 -19.50 15.88 5.60
C ARG A 95 -20.94 15.58 6.04
N ARG A 96 -21.49 14.43 5.69
CA ARG A 96 -22.82 13.99 6.15
C ARG A 96 -22.81 13.72 7.65
N VAL A 97 -21.76 13.08 8.18
CA VAL A 97 -21.58 12.85 9.62
C VAL A 97 -21.57 14.18 10.37
N ILE A 98 -20.71 15.09 9.95
CA ILE A 98 -20.60 16.43 10.55
C ILE A 98 -21.94 17.17 10.46
N ALA A 99 -22.63 17.10 9.32
CA ALA A 99 -23.93 17.74 9.16
C ALA A 99 -25.03 17.14 10.06
N ALA A 100 -24.97 15.84 10.35
CA ALA A 100 -25.91 15.16 11.24
C ALA A 100 -25.65 15.49 12.72
N LEU A 101 -24.38 15.62 13.12
CA LEU A 101 -23.98 15.96 14.48
C LEU A 101 -24.10 17.46 14.77
N THR A 102 -24.04 18.31 13.74
CA THR A 102 -24.07 19.77 13.90
C THR A 102 -25.39 20.38 13.43
N ASP A 103 -26.30 20.64 14.38
CA ASP A 103 -27.42 21.58 14.17
C ASP A 103 -26.89 23.02 14.19
N ALA A 104 -26.24 23.40 13.10
CA ALA A 104 -25.45 24.61 12.97
C ALA A 104 -25.80 25.40 11.71
N THR A 105 -25.76 26.74 11.83
CA THR A 105 -25.84 27.62 10.66
C THR A 105 -24.70 27.35 9.67
N PRO A 106 -24.82 27.71 8.38
CA PRO A 106 -23.74 27.53 7.42
C PRO A 106 -22.41 28.16 7.84
N ALA A 107 -22.44 29.28 8.58
CA ALA A 107 -21.25 29.94 9.11
C ALA A 107 -20.63 29.16 10.27
N ALA A 108 -21.44 28.70 11.23
CA ALA A 108 -20.99 27.85 12.33
C ALA A 108 -20.40 26.53 11.81
N ARG A 109 -21.07 25.89 10.86
CA ARG A 109 -20.59 24.66 10.22
C ARG A 109 -19.22 24.84 9.55
N ARG A 110 -18.98 25.97 8.86
CA ARG A 110 -17.66 26.27 8.28
C ARG A 110 -16.57 26.38 9.35
N ARG A 111 -16.85 27.03 10.48
CA ARG A 111 -15.89 27.15 11.59
C ARG A 111 -15.57 25.78 12.19
N ILE A 112 -16.61 25.02 12.54
CA ILE A 112 -16.47 23.66 13.08
C ILE A 112 -15.69 22.78 12.10
N THR A 113 -15.99 22.87 10.79
CA THR A 113 -15.30 22.09 9.75
C THR A 113 -13.79 22.35 9.72
N VAL A 114 -13.36 23.61 9.82
CA VAL A 114 -11.92 23.94 9.82
C VAL A 114 -11.23 23.32 11.03
N HIS A 115 -11.82 23.43 12.22
CA HIS A 115 -11.25 22.81 13.42
C HIS A 115 -11.27 21.28 13.35
N ALA A 116 -12.39 20.68 12.93
CA ALA A 116 -12.50 19.24 12.77
C ALA A 116 -11.50 18.69 11.73
N LEU A 117 -11.20 19.42 10.66
CA LEU A 117 -10.15 19.03 9.70
C LEU A 117 -8.77 19.05 10.35
N CYS A 118 -8.46 20.10 11.11
CA CYS A 118 -7.18 20.20 11.82
C CYS A 118 -7.00 19.03 12.80
N GLU A 119 -8.00 18.79 13.66
CA GLU A 119 -7.93 17.80 14.73
C GLU A 119 -8.07 16.36 14.23
N ALA A 120 -9.08 16.07 13.41
CA ALA A 120 -9.40 14.68 13.02
C ALA A 120 -8.67 14.21 11.75
N ARG A 121 -8.19 15.11 10.88
CA ARG A 121 -7.66 14.73 9.55
C ARG A 121 -6.24 15.21 9.27
N CYS A 122 -5.73 16.18 10.02
CA CYS A 122 -4.45 16.82 9.77
C CYS A 122 -3.49 16.64 10.96
N LEU A 123 -2.75 17.68 11.33
CA LEU A 123 -1.70 17.65 12.35
C LEU A 123 -2.09 18.46 13.61
N GLY A 124 -3.38 18.49 13.95
CA GLY A 124 -3.89 19.29 15.08
C GLY A 124 -3.48 20.74 14.94
N ASP A 125 -2.93 21.33 16.01
CA ASP A 125 -2.41 22.70 16.02
C ASP A 125 -1.33 23.01 14.98
N LEU A 126 -0.51 22.02 14.62
CA LEU A 126 0.54 22.17 13.60
C LEU A 126 0.01 22.23 12.17
N THR A 127 -1.29 22.00 11.95
CA THR A 127 -1.91 22.02 10.61
C THR A 127 -1.67 23.34 9.87
N GLY A 128 -1.74 24.47 10.57
CA GLY A 128 -1.48 25.78 9.95
C GLY A 128 -0.02 25.94 9.51
N VAL A 129 0.94 25.48 10.32
CA VAL A 129 2.37 25.50 9.95
C VAL A 129 2.61 24.58 8.75
N ALA A 130 1.97 23.42 8.73
CA ALA A 130 2.09 22.46 7.64
C ALA A 130 1.57 23.03 6.30
N ALA A 131 0.41 23.68 6.36
CA ALA A 131 -0.26 24.25 5.19
C ALA A 131 0.40 25.52 4.65
N ASP A 132 1.19 26.24 5.45
CA ASP A 132 1.81 27.49 5.04
C ASP A 132 3.00 27.28 4.09
N ASP A 133 2.82 27.54 2.80
CA ASP A 133 3.88 27.40 1.77
C ASP A 133 5.11 28.27 2.04
N ARG A 134 4.99 29.35 2.82
CA ARG A 134 6.13 30.23 3.15
C ARG A 134 7.06 29.62 4.18
N VAL A 135 6.59 28.66 4.98
CA VAL A 135 7.43 27.96 5.95
C VAL A 135 8.38 27.02 5.19
N THR A 136 9.67 27.26 5.26
CA THR A 136 10.70 26.44 4.60
C THR A 136 11.21 25.32 5.49
N ALA A 137 11.23 25.54 6.81
CA ALA A 137 11.55 24.54 7.81
C ALA A 137 10.80 24.80 9.12
N ALA A 138 10.50 23.74 9.86
CA ALA A 138 9.99 23.81 11.23
C ALA A 138 10.86 22.90 12.10
N VAL A 139 11.40 23.45 13.18
CA VAL A 139 12.38 22.79 14.05
C VAL A 139 11.91 22.93 15.48
N ALA A 140 11.85 21.83 16.22
CA ALA A 140 11.60 21.83 17.65
C ALA A 140 12.83 22.40 18.39
N ASP A 141 12.59 23.37 19.26
CA ASP A 141 13.49 23.81 20.34
C ASP A 141 13.10 23.10 21.65
N ASP A 142 13.73 23.40 22.79
CA ASP A 142 13.46 22.71 24.07
C ASP A 142 11.99 22.83 24.55
N GLU A 143 11.29 23.90 24.17
CA GLU A 143 9.91 24.15 24.61
C GLU A 143 8.91 24.33 23.44
N THR A 144 9.34 24.89 22.31
CA THR A 144 8.42 25.31 21.23
C THR A 144 8.94 24.99 19.84
N VAL A 145 8.05 24.95 18.85
CA VAL A 145 8.46 24.86 17.44
C VAL A 145 8.93 26.24 16.96
N VAL A 146 10.08 26.28 16.30
CA VAL A 146 10.60 27.44 15.57
C VAL A 146 10.35 27.24 14.09
N VAL A 147 9.72 28.22 13.44
CA VAL A 147 9.48 28.21 12.00
C VAL A 147 10.44 29.14 11.27
N HIS A 148 11.02 28.63 10.20
CA HIS A 148 11.79 29.39 9.23
C HIS A 148 10.89 29.69 8.06
N THR A 149 10.82 30.96 7.66
CA THR A 149 10.07 31.36 6.46
C THR A 149 11.01 31.89 5.39
N ASP A 150 10.54 31.93 4.15
CA ASP A 150 11.29 32.44 2.99
C ASP A 150 11.74 33.91 3.12
N ALA A 151 10.96 34.74 3.82
CA ALA A 151 11.13 36.20 3.82
C ALA A 151 11.31 36.82 5.21
N GLN A 152 11.34 36.04 6.30
CA GLN A 152 11.50 36.55 7.67
C GLN A 152 12.56 35.76 8.46
N PRO A 153 13.18 36.37 9.48
CA PRO A 153 14.02 35.66 10.44
C PRO A 153 13.26 34.51 11.13
N PRO A 154 13.97 33.52 11.70
CA PRO A 154 13.35 32.41 12.41
C PRO A 154 12.44 32.91 13.54
N ALA A 155 11.20 32.43 13.57
CA ALA A 155 10.18 32.87 14.50
C ALA A 155 9.77 31.75 15.46
N THR A 156 9.63 32.06 16.74
CA THR A 156 9.09 31.11 17.74
C THR A 156 7.59 31.00 17.60
N THR A 157 7.06 29.79 17.70
CA THR A 157 5.62 29.54 17.79
C THR A 157 5.22 29.32 19.25
N GLY A 158 3.91 29.36 19.54
CA GLY A 158 3.37 28.89 20.82
C GLY A 158 3.08 27.38 20.83
N LEU A 159 3.56 26.63 19.84
CA LEU A 159 3.22 25.22 19.66
C LEU A 159 4.27 24.31 20.31
N PRO A 160 3.86 23.20 20.95
CA PRO A 160 4.76 22.33 21.69
C PRO A 160 5.76 21.61 20.76
N ALA A 161 7.02 21.55 21.20
CA ALA A 161 8.14 20.97 20.46
C ALA A 161 8.07 19.44 20.26
N ASN A 162 7.49 18.70 21.20
CA ASN A 162 7.54 17.23 21.23
C ASN A 162 6.15 16.59 21.08
N THR A 163 5.67 16.55 19.84
CA THR A 163 4.45 15.80 19.49
C THR A 163 4.76 14.79 18.38
N PRO A 164 4.09 13.62 18.31
CA PRO A 164 4.23 12.71 17.16
C PRO A 164 3.91 13.36 15.80
N ALA A 165 3.22 14.50 15.82
CA ALA A 165 2.92 15.31 14.64
C ALA A 165 4.14 16.09 14.11
N HIS A 166 5.17 16.31 14.94
CA HIS A 166 6.38 17.05 14.55
C HIS A 166 7.24 16.26 13.55
N ASP A 167 7.37 14.94 13.73
CA ASP A 167 8.10 14.10 12.78
C ASP A 167 7.45 14.12 11.41
N ARG A 168 6.12 14.09 11.38
CA ARG A 168 5.32 14.21 10.15
C ARG A 168 5.43 15.61 9.52
N LEU A 169 5.58 16.66 10.32
CA LEU A 169 5.82 18.01 9.83
C LEU A 169 7.17 18.13 9.12
N ARG A 170 8.17 17.39 9.58
CA ARG A 170 9.52 17.35 8.99
C ARG A 170 9.67 16.26 7.91
N ALA A 171 8.73 15.32 7.83
CA ALA A 171 8.76 14.26 6.86
C ALA A 171 8.57 14.77 5.42
N THR A 172 9.36 14.21 4.51
CA THR A 172 9.39 14.56 3.09
C THR A 172 8.78 13.45 2.26
N ARG A 173 7.88 13.80 1.34
CA ARG A 173 7.30 12.84 0.38
C ARG A 173 8.31 12.53 -0.72
N ILE A 174 8.68 11.26 -0.87
CA ILE A 174 9.57 10.75 -1.93
C ILE A 174 8.74 10.40 -3.17
N ALA A 175 7.70 9.59 -3.00
CA ALA A 175 6.89 9.09 -4.09
C ALA A 175 5.40 9.04 -3.75
N ALA A 176 4.59 9.06 -4.80
CA ALA A 176 3.17 9.35 -4.76
C ALA A 176 2.48 8.77 -6.01
N TYR A 177 1.78 7.64 -5.88
CA TYR A 177 1.08 6.98 -6.99
C TYR A 177 -0.12 6.17 -6.47
N THR A 178 -0.82 5.48 -7.36
CA THR A 178 -1.92 4.56 -7.04
C THR A 178 -1.60 3.17 -7.55
N VAL A 179 -2.12 2.15 -6.85
CA VAL A 179 -2.09 0.75 -7.28
C VAL A 179 -3.54 0.32 -7.49
N PRO A 180 -3.90 -0.12 -8.70
CA PRO A 180 -5.27 -0.55 -8.97
C PRO A 180 -5.56 -1.91 -8.32
N PHE A 181 -6.77 -2.04 -7.78
CA PHE A 181 -7.30 -3.30 -7.28
C PHE A 181 -8.80 -3.35 -7.50
N ARG A 182 -9.27 -4.19 -8.44
CA ARG A 182 -10.70 -4.49 -8.65
C ARG A 182 -11.62 -3.24 -8.71
N GLY A 183 -11.18 -2.22 -9.44
CA GLY A 183 -11.91 -0.95 -9.63
C GLY A 183 -11.64 0.12 -8.55
N PHE A 184 -10.77 -0.17 -7.58
CA PHE A 184 -10.27 0.78 -6.60
C PHE A 184 -8.85 1.22 -6.97
N ASP A 185 -8.61 2.52 -7.06
CA ASP A 185 -7.26 3.08 -7.17
C ASP A 185 -6.74 3.36 -5.75
N VAL A 186 -5.96 2.44 -5.19
CA VAL A 186 -5.47 2.57 -3.81
C VAL A 186 -4.22 3.44 -3.76
N PRO A 187 -4.23 4.60 -3.08
CA PRO A 187 -3.07 5.47 -3.04
C PRO A 187 -1.93 4.87 -2.22
N VAL A 188 -0.72 4.98 -2.77
CA VAL A 188 0.54 4.61 -2.15
C VAL A 188 1.42 5.85 -2.01
N ARG A 189 2.03 6.00 -0.84
CA ARG A 189 2.95 7.09 -0.52
C ARG A 189 4.25 6.52 0.03
N ILE A 190 5.38 7.01 -0.45
CA ILE A 190 6.68 6.76 0.17
C ILE A 190 7.17 8.08 0.73
N TYR A 191 7.54 8.08 2.00
CA TYR A 191 8.01 9.27 2.68
C TYR A 191 9.22 8.97 3.54
N ARG A 192 10.04 9.99 3.74
CA ARG A 192 11.22 9.96 4.60
C ARG A 192 10.97 10.85 5.81
N THR A 193 11.09 10.28 6.98
CA THR A 193 11.12 11.00 8.25
C THR A 193 12.59 11.24 8.61
N PRO A 194 12.98 12.44 9.08
CA PRO A 194 14.31 12.62 9.66
C PRO A 194 14.51 11.61 10.78
N GLY A 195 15.68 10.97 10.84
CA GLY A 195 15.95 9.92 11.81
C GLY A 195 15.67 10.37 13.24
N ASP A 196 15.01 9.50 13.99
CA ASP A 196 14.92 9.52 15.44
C ASP A 196 15.78 8.37 15.98
N ASP A 197 16.33 8.50 17.18
CA ASP A 197 17.15 7.45 17.80
C ASP A 197 16.35 6.16 18.06
N ALA A 198 15.02 6.21 17.99
CA ALA A 198 14.09 5.12 18.29
C ALA A 198 13.75 4.19 17.10
N ASP A 199 13.77 4.66 15.85
CA ASP A 199 13.48 3.83 14.66
C ASP A 199 14.64 3.91 13.67
N ALA A 200 15.30 2.78 13.42
CA ALA A 200 16.40 2.68 12.47
C ALA A 200 15.96 2.97 11.03
N PHE A 201 14.67 2.85 10.72
CA PHE A 201 14.13 3.11 9.40
C PHE A 201 13.74 4.58 9.24
N THR A 202 14.43 5.26 8.32
CA THR A 202 14.13 6.67 7.99
C THR A 202 13.10 6.82 6.87
N THR A 203 12.80 5.75 6.13
CA THR A 203 11.85 5.76 5.02
C THR A 203 10.69 4.81 5.33
N THR A 204 9.49 5.14 4.88
CA THR A 204 8.29 4.30 5.08
C THR A 204 7.45 4.27 3.81
N TYR A 205 6.94 3.08 3.48
CA TYR A 205 5.98 2.82 2.41
C TYR A 205 4.58 2.73 3.00
N ALA A 206 3.64 3.59 2.60
CA ALA A 206 2.32 3.62 3.18
C ALA A 206 1.23 3.38 2.14
N VAL A 207 0.42 2.36 2.41
CA VAL A 207 -0.84 2.09 1.70
C VAL A 207 -1.96 2.87 2.37
N ARG A 208 -2.72 3.62 1.58
CA ARG A 208 -3.87 4.40 2.05
C ARG A 208 -5.17 3.72 1.64
N GLU A 209 -5.58 2.74 2.41
CA GLU A 209 -6.87 2.10 2.21
C GLU A 209 -8.04 3.03 2.61
N PRO A 210 -9.26 2.76 2.13
CA PRO A 210 -10.43 3.58 2.46
C PRO A 210 -10.69 3.71 3.97
N ASP A 211 -11.06 4.91 4.41
CA ASP A 211 -11.34 5.17 5.82
C ASP A 211 -12.48 4.29 6.37
N ARG A 212 -12.30 3.76 7.59
CA ARG A 212 -13.32 2.99 8.32
C ARG A 212 -13.86 3.79 9.49
N LEU A 213 -15.18 3.93 9.57
CA LEU A 213 -15.90 4.57 10.66
C LEU A 213 -16.20 3.59 11.81
N PRO A 214 -16.59 4.07 12.99
CA PRO A 214 -16.91 3.20 14.11
C PRO A 214 -18.01 2.19 13.75
N GLY A 215 -17.78 0.92 14.06
CA GLY A 215 -18.70 -0.19 13.75
C GLY A 215 -18.59 -0.76 12.32
N ASP A 216 -17.79 -0.16 11.44
CA ASP A 216 -17.60 -0.69 10.08
C ASP A 216 -16.88 -2.05 10.07
N ASP A 217 -15.93 -2.29 10.97
CA ASP A 217 -15.25 -3.58 11.08
C ASP A 217 -16.23 -4.72 11.38
N ALA A 218 -17.20 -4.49 12.27
CA ALA A 218 -18.25 -5.46 12.57
C ALA A 218 -19.17 -5.69 11.36
N ARG A 219 -19.43 -4.65 10.55
CA ARG A 219 -20.22 -4.78 9.31
C ARG A 219 -19.47 -5.55 8.24
N ILE A 220 -18.18 -5.27 8.06
CA ILE A 220 -17.28 -5.97 7.14
C ILE A 220 -17.19 -7.45 7.53
N ALA A 221 -16.96 -7.75 8.81
CA ALA A 221 -16.91 -9.12 9.33
C ALA A 221 -18.22 -9.88 9.11
N ALA A 222 -19.38 -9.30 9.47
CA ALA A 222 -20.68 -9.91 9.24
C ALA A 222 -21.02 -10.08 7.75
N CYS A 223 -20.54 -9.19 6.88
CA CYS A 223 -20.70 -9.35 5.44
C CYS A 223 -19.87 -10.52 4.91
N LYS A 224 -18.59 -10.62 5.32
CA LYS A 224 -17.69 -11.72 4.95
C LYS A 224 -18.25 -13.07 5.39
N ASP A 225 -18.67 -13.19 6.64
CA ASP A 225 -19.29 -14.41 7.19
C ASP A 225 -20.53 -14.84 6.39
N ARG A 226 -21.38 -13.89 6.00
CA ARG A 226 -22.56 -14.18 5.16
C ARG A 226 -22.20 -14.57 3.74
N ILE A 227 -21.19 -13.97 3.14
CA ILE A 227 -20.74 -14.35 1.79
C ILE A 227 -20.15 -15.75 1.84
N TRP A 228 -19.30 -16.03 2.82
CA TRP A 228 -18.74 -17.36 3.07
C TRP A 228 -19.83 -18.41 3.30
N THR A 229 -20.81 -18.12 4.14
CA THR A 229 -21.90 -19.06 4.49
C THR A 229 -22.91 -19.28 3.35
N ASN A 230 -23.19 -18.25 2.55
CA ASN A 230 -24.21 -18.32 1.49
C ASN A 230 -23.62 -18.43 0.07
N GLY A 231 -22.30 -18.49 -0.05
CA GLY A 231 -21.53 -18.73 -1.26
C GLY A 231 -21.27 -20.23 -1.40
N VAL A 232 -21.52 -20.74 -2.59
CA VAL A 232 -21.72 -22.16 -2.93
C VAL A 232 -20.44 -22.71 -3.59
N ALA A 233 -20.13 -23.97 -3.30
CA ALA A 233 -19.31 -24.91 -4.08
C ALA A 233 -18.02 -24.36 -4.71
N THR A 234 -16.90 -24.63 -4.05
CA THR A 234 -15.60 -24.86 -4.69
C THR A 234 -15.77 -25.88 -5.82
N GLY A 235 -15.87 -25.42 -7.06
CA GLY A 235 -16.13 -26.28 -8.21
C GLY A 235 -16.19 -25.50 -9.51
N ASP A 236 -15.09 -24.79 -9.81
CA ASP A 236 -14.48 -24.64 -11.14
C ASP A 236 -13.46 -23.51 -11.05
N SER A 237 -12.19 -23.87 -11.21
CA SER A 237 -11.03 -22.97 -11.13
C SER A 237 -10.85 -22.08 -12.38
N ASP A 238 -11.87 -21.98 -13.24
CA ASP A 238 -11.77 -21.35 -14.58
C ASP A 238 -12.65 -20.09 -14.74
N ALA A 239 -13.18 -19.52 -13.64
CA ALA A 239 -14.06 -18.33 -13.66
C ALA A 239 -13.63 -17.22 -12.68
N GLY A 240 -12.32 -16.99 -12.53
CA GLY A 240 -11.76 -16.07 -11.53
C GLY A 240 -12.31 -14.64 -11.56
N ASP A 241 -12.45 -14.05 -12.75
CA ASP A 241 -12.94 -12.68 -12.91
C ASP A 241 -14.44 -12.53 -12.60
N ASP A 242 -15.26 -13.49 -13.02
CA ASP A 242 -16.70 -13.51 -12.74
C ASP A 242 -16.97 -13.71 -11.25
N HIS A 243 -16.16 -14.52 -10.55
CA HIS A 243 -16.31 -14.76 -9.12
C HIS A 243 -15.97 -13.52 -8.27
N ALA A 244 -14.89 -12.81 -8.62
CA ALA A 244 -14.48 -11.59 -7.93
C ALA A 244 -15.52 -10.47 -8.09
N ALA A 245 -15.99 -10.24 -9.32
CA ALA A 245 -17.03 -9.27 -9.62
C ALA A 245 -18.35 -9.62 -8.89
N ALA A 246 -18.75 -10.89 -8.91
CA ALA A 246 -19.91 -11.37 -8.18
C ALA A 246 -19.78 -11.18 -6.66
N THR A 247 -18.58 -11.39 -6.11
CA THR A 247 -18.30 -11.16 -4.68
C THR A 247 -18.43 -9.67 -4.34
N ALA A 248 -17.88 -8.78 -5.16
CA ALA A 248 -18.02 -7.34 -4.98
C ALA A 248 -19.49 -6.88 -5.06
N ASP A 249 -20.25 -7.36 -6.05
CA ASP A 249 -21.67 -7.04 -6.22
C ASP A 249 -22.53 -7.55 -5.07
N ARG A 250 -22.22 -8.76 -4.59
CA ARG A 250 -22.89 -9.35 -3.43
C ARG A 250 -22.55 -8.59 -2.16
N ALA A 251 -21.28 -8.21 -1.96
CA ALA A 251 -20.86 -7.39 -0.83
C ALA A 251 -21.61 -6.06 -0.81
N ARG A 252 -21.59 -5.31 -1.93
CA ARG A 252 -22.34 -4.05 -2.09
C ARG A 252 -23.82 -4.23 -1.77
N SER A 253 -24.44 -5.28 -2.31
CA SER A 253 -25.85 -5.59 -2.07
C SER A 253 -26.16 -5.88 -0.59
N LEU A 254 -25.33 -6.68 0.08
CA LEU A 254 -25.53 -7.04 1.50
C LEU A 254 -25.33 -5.85 2.43
N LEU A 255 -24.30 -5.03 2.15
CA LEU A 255 -23.98 -3.83 2.89
C LEU A 255 -25.05 -2.75 2.70
N ALA A 256 -25.64 -2.64 1.50
CA ALA A 256 -26.76 -1.72 1.22
C ALA A 256 -28.10 -2.18 1.83
N ARG A 257 -28.44 -3.48 1.79
CA ARG A 257 -29.75 -4.01 2.23
C ARG A 257 -30.09 -3.76 3.70
N ARG A 258 -29.09 -3.64 4.57
CA ARG A 258 -29.31 -3.36 6.01
C ARG A 258 -29.87 -1.95 6.28
N HIS A 259 -29.96 -1.08 5.26
CA HIS A 259 -30.62 0.24 5.34
C HIS A 259 -32.13 0.21 5.08
N THR A 260 -32.66 -0.82 4.42
CA THR A 260 -34.07 -0.88 4.00
C THR A 260 -34.97 -1.72 4.91
N ALA A 261 -34.47 -2.33 5.98
CA ALA A 261 -35.31 -3.07 6.90
C ALA A 261 -36.15 -2.10 7.76
N PRO A 262 -37.50 -2.06 7.61
CA PRO A 262 -38.33 -1.32 8.53
C PRO A 262 -38.16 -1.94 9.92
N LYS A 263 -38.05 -1.09 10.96
CA LYS A 263 -38.06 -1.50 12.38
C LYS A 263 -39.36 -2.25 12.73
N THR A 264 -39.49 -3.52 12.34
CA THR A 264 -40.58 -4.36 12.84
C THR A 264 -40.28 -5.85 12.75
N ARG A 265 -40.50 -6.50 13.92
CA ARG A 265 -40.64 -7.94 14.22
C ARG A 265 -39.35 -8.77 14.27
N HIS A 266 -39.11 -9.67 15.23
CA HIS A 266 -39.56 -9.97 16.61
C HIS A 266 -38.68 -11.19 17.01
N TRP A 267 -37.89 -11.12 18.09
CA TRP A 267 -38.18 -11.81 19.36
C TRP A 267 -38.14 -13.35 19.28
N CYS A 268 -36.96 -13.93 19.58
CA CYS A 268 -36.76 -15.09 20.48
C CYS A 268 -35.26 -15.47 20.53
N GLY A 269 -34.66 -15.43 21.72
CA GLY A 269 -33.35 -16.02 22.02
C GLY A 269 -32.39 -15.09 22.77
N ALA A 270 -32.23 -15.33 24.06
CA ALA A 270 -31.18 -14.83 24.97
C ALA A 270 -31.28 -13.36 25.48
N ILE A 271 -31.95 -13.22 26.63
CA ILE A 271 -32.03 -12.02 27.48
C ILE A 271 -30.72 -11.73 28.25
N ALA A 272 -29.63 -12.47 28.02
CA ALA A 272 -28.34 -12.25 28.67
C ALA A 272 -27.42 -11.23 27.96
N ASP A 273 -27.55 -11.07 26.63
CA ASP A 273 -26.74 -10.10 25.87
C ASP A 273 -27.33 -8.69 25.87
N ARG A 274 -28.64 -8.58 26.15
CA ARG A 274 -29.38 -7.31 26.12
C ARG A 274 -29.07 -6.35 27.27
N VAL A 275 -28.43 -6.83 28.34
CA VAL A 275 -27.91 -5.97 29.42
C VAL A 275 -26.50 -5.46 29.10
N ARG A 276 -25.75 -6.17 28.24
CA ARG A 276 -24.43 -5.72 27.76
C ARG A 276 -24.56 -4.76 26.56
N GLU A 277 -25.56 -4.97 25.71
CA GLU A 277 -25.93 -4.05 24.62
C GLU A 277 -26.60 -2.75 25.12
N ALA A 278 -27.44 -2.79 26.15
CA ALA A 278 -28.12 -1.59 26.66
C ALA A 278 -27.18 -0.58 27.36
N VAL A 279 -25.95 -0.98 27.68
CA VAL A 279 -24.89 -0.07 28.18
C VAL A 279 -23.98 0.42 27.03
N ALA A 280 -23.96 -0.27 25.89
CA ALA A 280 -23.28 0.18 24.68
C ALA A 280 -24.14 1.15 23.82
N ASP A 281 -25.44 1.25 24.10
CA ASP A 281 -26.42 2.06 23.33
C ASP A 281 -26.42 3.56 23.68
N ARG A 282 -25.28 4.08 24.16
CA ARG A 282 -24.94 5.52 24.10
C ARG A 282 -23.78 5.80 23.14
N GLY A 283 -23.51 4.90 22.20
CA GLY A 283 -22.70 5.23 21.02
C GLY A 283 -23.49 6.17 20.09
N PRO A 284 -22.87 7.23 19.55
CA PRO A 284 -23.55 8.15 18.65
C PRO A 284 -24.08 7.42 17.41
N ALA A 285 -25.32 7.72 17.04
CA ALA A 285 -26.01 7.11 15.91
C ALA A 285 -25.19 7.26 14.62
N VAL A 286 -24.69 6.14 14.08
CA VAL A 286 -23.97 6.13 12.80
C VAL A 286 -24.90 6.71 11.71
N PRO A 287 -24.54 7.83 11.07
CA PRO A 287 -25.40 8.55 10.14
C PRO A 287 -25.64 7.74 8.85
N PRO A 288 -26.70 8.07 8.08
CA PRO A 288 -27.09 7.32 6.89
C PRO A 288 -25.94 7.21 5.89
N VAL A 289 -25.66 5.97 5.49
CA VAL A 289 -24.60 5.56 4.57
C VAL A 289 -24.97 6.01 3.16
N GLY A 290 -24.05 6.65 2.45
CA GLY A 290 -24.19 6.88 1.01
C GLY A 290 -23.39 5.87 0.19
N ASP A 291 -23.64 5.84 -1.12
CA ASP A 291 -23.05 4.85 -2.05
C ASP A 291 -21.52 4.74 -1.94
N ASP A 292 -20.83 5.87 -1.75
CA ASP A 292 -19.37 5.92 -1.57
C ASP A 292 -18.90 5.08 -0.36
N HIS A 293 -19.60 5.15 0.77
CA HIS A 293 -19.23 4.40 1.99
C HIS A 293 -19.50 2.91 1.84
N VAL A 294 -20.54 2.51 1.10
CA VAL A 294 -20.75 1.10 0.77
C VAL A 294 -19.62 0.57 -0.11
N ALA A 295 -19.13 1.38 -1.05
CA ALA A 295 -17.98 1.01 -1.87
C ALA A 295 -16.71 0.83 -1.03
N ASP A 296 -16.45 1.73 -0.06
CA ASP A 296 -15.32 1.62 0.86
C ASP A 296 -15.35 0.33 1.70
N LEU A 297 -16.53 -0.06 2.20
CA LEU A 297 -16.66 -1.32 2.93
C LEU A 297 -16.54 -2.54 2.01
N ALA A 298 -17.04 -2.43 0.78
CA ALA A 298 -16.91 -3.49 -0.22
C ALA A 298 -15.43 -3.71 -0.60
N TYR A 299 -14.60 -2.67 -0.64
CA TYR A 299 -13.15 -2.80 -0.83
C TYR A 299 -12.56 -3.81 0.16
N TYR A 300 -12.82 -3.67 1.47
CA TYR A 300 -12.27 -4.57 2.49
C TYR A 300 -12.82 -6.01 2.38
N VAL A 301 -14.07 -6.17 1.96
CA VAL A 301 -14.65 -7.49 1.74
C VAL A 301 -13.97 -8.19 0.55
N VAL A 302 -13.78 -7.48 -0.56
CA VAL A 302 -13.11 -8.01 -1.75
C VAL A 302 -11.63 -8.23 -1.50
N ARG A 303 -10.95 -7.30 -0.82
CA ARG A 303 -9.54 -7.41 -0.41
C ARG A 303 -9.28 -8.68 0.41
N ASP A 304 -10.17 -9.03 1.33
CA ASP A 304 -9.97 -10.17 2.22
C ASP A 304 -10.48 -11.51 1.67
N LEU A 305 -11.48 -11.51 0.77
CA LEU A 305 -12.05 -12.75 0.21
C LEU A 305 -11.49 -13.13 -1.16
N VAL A 306 -11.02 -12.14 -1.92
CA VAL A 306 -10.51 -12.31 -3.29
C VAL A 306 -9.05 -11.89 -3.37
N GLY A 307 -8.67 -10.83 -2.66
CA GLY A 307 -7.29 -10.41 -2.54
C GLY A 307 -6.51 -11.22 -1.51
N ASP A 308 -5.34 -10.69 -1.16
CA ASP A 308 -4.35 -11.32 -0.30
C ASP A 308 -4.27 -10.57 1.04
N ALA A 309 -5.45 -10.19 1.56
CA ALA A 309 -5.62 -9.41 2.79
C ALA A 309 -4.74 -8.13 2.79
N GLU A 310 -3.97 -7.88 3.86
CA GLU A 310 -3.07 -6.74 3.96
C GLU A 310 -1.97 -6.73 2.88
N LEU A 311 -1.58 -7.90 2.33
CA LEU A 311 -0.56 -8.00 1.27
C LEU A 311 -1.10 -7.71 -0.12
N THR A 312 -2.41 -7.52 -0.29
CA THR A 312 -3.08 -7.29 -1.58
C THR A 312 -2.38 -6.21 -2.42
N ILE A 313 -2.08 -5.07 -1.81
CA ILE A 313 -1.49 -3.93 -2.53
C ILE A 313 0.01 -4.11 -2.75
N PRO A 314 0.83 -4.46 -1.75
CA PRO A 314 2.25 -4.77 -1.99
C PRO A 314 2.48 -5.83 -3.09
N ILE A 315 1.67 -6.89 -3.12
CA ILE A 315 1.78 -7.95 -4.13
C ILE A 315 1.49 -7.41 -5.53
N ARG A 316 0.52 -6.51 -5.68
CA ARG A 316 0.11 -5.94 -6.97
C ARG A 316 0.96 -4.76 -7.43
N ASP A 317 1.70 -4.13 -6.52
CA ASP A 317 2.45 -2.91 -6.84
C ASP A 317 3.66 -3.18 -7.76
N PRO A 318 3.67 -2.74 -9.04
CA PRO A 318 4.78 -2.98 -9.95
C PRO A 318 6.06 -2.25 -9.55
N ASN A 319 5.98 -1.31 -8.60
CA ASN A 319 7.11 -0.56 -8.07
C ASN A 319 7.92 -1.31 -7.01
N LEU A 320 7.46 -2.49 -6.57
CA LEU A 320 8.13 -3.31 -5.57
C LEU A 320 8.85 -4.51 -6.20
N GLU A 321 9.96 -4.88 -5.57
CA GLU A 321 10.77 -6.07 -5.89
C GLU A 321 10.51 -7.17 -4.88
N ASP A 322 10.59 -6.85 -3.58
CA ASP A 322 10.40 -7.82 -2.52
C ASP A 322 9.29 -7.35 -1.55
N VAL A 323 8.53 -8.30 -1.01
CA VAL A 323 7.56 -8.08 0.08
C VAL A 323 7.82 -9.12 1.17
N GLU A 324 8.06 -8.67 2.39
CA GLU A 324 8.50 -9.50 3.51
C GLU A 324 7.59 -9.29 4.73
N ALA A 325 6.83 -10.32 5.09
CA ALA A 325 6.06 -10.39 6.33
C ALA A 325 6.66 -11.49 7.22
N ASN A 326 7.42 -11.09 8.23
CA ASN A 326 8.32 -12.01 8.94
C ASN A 326 7.69 -12.61 10.22
N ARG A 327 6.84 -11.84 10.91
CA ARG A 327 6.29 -12.19 12.24
C ARG A 327 4.94 -11.52 12.47
N VAL A 328 4.15 -12.10 13.38
CA VAL A 328 2.89 -11.52 13.86
C VAL A 328 3.18 -10.21 14.61
N GLY A 329 2.38 -9.18 14.34
CA GLY A 329 2.49 -7.87 14.97
C GLY A 329 3.66 -7.01 14.47
N GLU A 330 4.42 -7.50 13.50
CA GLU A 330 5.53 -6.76 12.91
C GLU A 330 5.10 -6.03 11.63
N ARG A 331 5.60 -4.81 11.41
CA ARG A 331 5.41 -4.08 10.14
C ARG A 331 5.90 -4.94 8.98
N VAL A 332 5.09 -5.10 7.93
CA VAL A 332 5.55 -5.70 6.66
C VAL A 332 6.65 -4.82 6.09
N LYS A 333 7.69 -5.39 5.47
CA LYS A 333 8.74 -4.66 4.77
C LYS A 333 8.62 -4.87 3.29
N VAL A 334 9.08 -3.90 2.52
CA VAL A 334 9.14 -3.97 1.08
C VAL A 334 10.49 -3.48 0.60
N VAL A 335 10.95 -3.99 -0.53
CA VAL A 335 12.08 -3.43 -1.28
C VAL A 335 11.48 -2.81 -2.54
N ALA A 336 11.71 -1.51 -2.74
CA ALA A 336 11.22 -0.79 -3.91
C ALA A 336 12.25 -0.82 -5.04
N ARG A 337 11.77 -0.71 -6.28
CA ARG A 337 12.61 -0.59 -7.48
C ARG A 337 13.30 0.78 -7.51
N ASP A 338 14.49 0.82 -8.11
CA ASP A 338 15.33 2.03 -8.28
C ASP A 338 14.58 3.25 -8.84
N ARG A 339 13.57 3.03 -9.69
CA ARG A 339 12.75 4.09 -10.27
C ARG A 339 11.88 4.85 -9.26
N VAL A 340 11.72 4.31 -8.04
CA VAL A 340 10.87 4.87 -6.98
C VAL A 340 11.67 5.19 -5.72
N HIS A 341 12.56 4.29 -5.31
CA HIS A 341 13.47 4.46 -4.18
C HIS A 341 14.73 3.62 -4.45
N ALA A 342 15.84 3.90 -3.74
CA ALA A 342 17.05 3.12 -3.91
C ALA A 342 16.76 1.61 -3.78
N ALA A 343 17.16 0.83 -4.79
CA ALA A 343 17.04 -0.62 -4.73
C ALA A 343 17.84 -1.18 -3.55
N ASP A 344 17.47 -2.39 -3.12
CA ASP A 344 18.05 -3.13 -1.99
C ASP A 344 17.76 -2.58 -0.58
N ASP A 345 17.24 -1.35 -0.46
CA ASP A 345 16.82 -0.80 0.83
C ASP A 345 15.47 -1.38 1.27
N ARG A 346 15.45 -2.02 2.45
CA ARG A 346 14.22 -2.49 3.10
C ARG A 346 13.48 -1.32 3.75
N ILE A 347 12.23 -1.13 3.34
CA ILE A 347 11.37 -0.05 3.80
C ILE A 347 10.21 -0.67 4.60
N PRO A 348 10.00 -0.29 5.88
CA PRO A 348 8.82 -0.72 6.61
C PRO A 348 7.56 -0.11 6.02
N THR A 349 6.45 -0.83 6.17
CA THR A 349 5.13 -0.37 5.79
C THR A 349 4.26 0.02 6.98
N ASN A 350 3.11 0.63 6.73
CA ASN A 350 2.06 0.82 7.74
C ASN A 350 1.15 -0.42 7.90
N LEU A 351 1.45 -1.52 7.21
CA LEU A 351 0.67 -2.75 7.23
C LEU A 351 1.26 -3.69 8.28
N VAL A 352 0.38 -4.30 9.07
CA VAL A 352 0.73 -5.23 10.14
C VAL A 352 -0.25 -6.40 10.13
N LEU A 353 0.28 -7.60 10.30
CA LEU A 353 -0.50 -8.83 10.46
C LEU A 353 -0.52 -9.19 11.95
N ASP A 354 -1.46 -8.62 12.70
CA ASP A 354 -1.52 -8.71 14.17
C ASP A 354 -2.19 -9.99 14.70
N ASP A 355 -3.00 -10.66 13.87
CA ASP A 355 -3.73 -11.87 14.24
C ASP A 355 -3.07 -13.10 13.63
N GLU A 356 -2.53 -13.99 14.48
CA GLU A 356 -1.79 -15.17 14.05
C GLU A 356 -2.65 -16.10 13.20
N GLN A 357 -3.92 -16.32 13.55
CA GLN A 357 -4.80 -17.21 12.82
C GLN A 357 -5.09 -16.69 11.41
N ARG A 358 -5.41 -15.40 11.26
CA ARG A 358 -5.53 -14.77 9.94
C ARG A 358 -4.26 -14.86 9.12
N PHE A 359 -3.10 -14.74 9.76
CA PHE A 359 -1.84 -14.86 9.06
C PHE A 359 -1.59 -16.31 8.60
N VAL A 360 -1.95 -17.31 9.42
CA VAL A 360 -1.96 -18.73 9.02
C VAL A 360 -2.89 -18.96 7.83
N ASP A 361 -4.10 -18.40 7.87
CA ASP A 361 -5.09 -18.53 6.80
C ASP A 361 -4.57 -17.89 5.49
N LEU A 362 -3.92 -16.72 5.58
CA LEU A 362 -3.28 -16.05 4.45
C LEU A 362 -2.17 -16.92 3.83
N VAL A 363 -1.24 -17.40 4.66
CA VAL A 363 -0.13 -18.28 4.21
C VAL A 363 -0.65 -19.55 3.56
N THR A 364 -1.69 -20.16 4.14
CA THR A 364 -2.32 -21.37 3.60
C THR A 364 -3.04 -21.08 2.28
N GLY A 365 -3.73 -19.95 2.17
CA GLY A 365 -4.38 -19.48 0.95
C GLY A 365 -3.38 -19.23 -0.18
N LEU A 366 -2.28 -18.54 0.10
CA LEU A 366 -1.20 -18.29 -0.87
C LEU A 366 -0.60 -19.61 -1.39
N ALA A 367 -0.39 -20.60 -0.52
CA ALA A 367 0.10 -21.91 -0.95
C ALA A 367 -0.92 -22.68 -1.81
N ALA A 368 -2.20 -22.62 -1.42
CA ALA A 368 -3.27 -23.32 -2.11
C ALA A 368 -3.54 -22.77 -3.52
N GLN A 369 -3.27 -21.48 -3.78
CA GLN A 369 -3.35 -20.88 -5.11
C GLN A 369 -2.47 -21.61 -6.15
N ASP A 370 -1.31 -22.13 -5.73
CA ASP A 370 -0.39 -22.93 -6.57
C ASP A 370 -0.56 -24.45 -6.35
N GLY A 371 -1.69 -24.85 -5.75
CA GLY A 371 -2.05 -26.25 -5.53
C GLY A 371 -1.24 -26.97 -4.44
N VAL A 372 -0.58 -26.23 -3.55
CA VAL A 372 0.19 -26.80 -2.43
C VAL A 372 -0.60 -26.69 -1.12
N GLU A 373 -0.76 -27.82 -0.43
CA GLU A 373 -1.42 -27.85 0.89
C GLU A 373 -0.36 -27.80 2.00
N LEU A 374 -0.44 -26.78 2.86
CA LEU A 374 0.43 -26.67 4.03
C LEU A 374 -0.16 -27.45 5.21
N ASN A 375 0.69 -28.18 5.92
CA ASN A 375 0.32 -28.90 7.12
C ASN A 375 1.53 -29.10 8.05
N ALA A 376 1.35 -29.79 9.18
CA ALA A 376 2.44 -29.99 10.14
C ALA A 376 3.64 -30.79 9.59
N ALA A 377 3.42 -31.67 8.60
CA ALA A 377 4.47 -32.46 7.96
C ALA A 377 5.15 -31.69 6.81
N THR A 378 4.38 -30.85 6.10
CA THR A 378 4.85 -29.95 5.05
C THR A 378 4.55 -28.48 5.45
N PRO A 379 5.29 -27.93 6.44
CA PRO A 379 4.96 -26.63 7.04
C PRO A 379 5.42 -25.42 6.24
N ALA A 380 6.09 -25.62 5.10
CA ALA A 380 6.52 -24.54 4.22
C ALA A 380 6.47 -24.95 2.75
N ALA A 381 6.30 -23.97 1.89
CA ALA A 381 6.25 -24.14 0.45
C ALA A 381 6.90 -22.96 -0.27
N LYS A 382 7.38 -23.23 -1.48
CA LYS A 382 7.68 -22.21 -2.49
C LYS A 382 6.60 -22.33 -3.55
N VAL A 383 5.93 -21.24 -3.84
CA VAL A 383 4.79 -21.18 -4.74
C VAL A 383 4.88 -19.96 -5.65
N ASN A 384 4.14 -20.01 -6.75
CA ASN A 384 3.98 -18.88 -7.65
C ASN A 384 2.61 -18.25 -7.46
N LEU A 385 2.59 -16.92 -7.43
CA LEU A 385 1.36 -16.16 -7.31
C LEU A 385 1.00 -15.59 -8.68
N GLU A 386 -0.25 -15.77 -9.08
CA GLU A 386 -0.84 -15.19 -10.29
C GLU A 386 -1.99 -14.26 -9.88
N PRO A 387 -1.68 -13.12 -9.22
CA PRO A 387 -2.72 -12.20 -8.78
C PRO A 387 -3.39 -11.52 -9.96
N ASP A 388 -4.71 -11.63 -10.04
CA ASP A 388 -5.50 -11.01 -11.11
C ASP A 388 -5.18 -9.52 -11.32
N GLY A 389 -5.10 -9.10 -12.58
CA GLY A 389 -4.82 -7.73 -12.99
C GLY A 389 -3.36 -7.32 -12.89
N VAL A 390 -2.49 -8.19 -12.36
CA VAL A 390 -1.06 -8.13 -12.63
C VAL A 390 -0.82 -8.81 -13.97
N ALA A 391 0.06 -8.24 -14.80
CA ALA A 391 0.32 -8.77 -16.12
C ALA A 391 0.93 -10.18 -16.03
N ASP A 392 0.46 -11.11 -16.88
CA ASP A 392 0.86 -12.54 -16.91
C ASP A 392 2.36 -12.74 -17.17
N ASP A 393 3.03 -11.70 -17.64
CA ASP A 393 4.46 -11.72 -17.87
C ASP A 393 5.26 -11.42 -16.59
N VAL A 394 4.63 -11.02 -15.48
CA VAL A 394 5.29 -10.75 -14.19
C VAL A 394 5.31 -12.01 -13.33
N THR A 395 6.47 -12.64 -13.19
CA THR A 395 6.66 -13.75 -12.26
C THR A 395 6.74 -13.26 -10.81
N ILE A 396 5.83 -13.75 -9.97
CA ILE A 396 5.79 -13.47 -8.53
C ILE A 396 6.02 -14.76 -7.76
N ARG A 397 7.21 -14.90 -7.17
CA ARG A 397 7.57 -16.03 -6.32
C ARG A 397 7.22 -15.73 -4.89
N CYS A 398 6.70 -16.72 -4.18
CA CYS A 398 6.33 -16.60 -2.78
C CYS A 398 6.86 -17.80 -1.99
N ALA A 399 7.67 -17.54 -0.98
CA ALA A 399 8.01 -18.52 0.05
C ALA A 399 7.11 -18.27 1.26
N VAL A 400 6.45 -19.32 1.73
CA VAL A 400 5.53 -19.25 2.86
C VAL A 400 5.83 -20.34 3.88
N ALA A 401 5.57 -20.06 5.16
CA ALA A 401 5.71 -21.06 6.21
C ALA A 401 4.71 -20.87 7.35
N LEU A 402 4.32 -21.99 7.95
CA LEU A 402 3.51 -22.08 9.16
C LEU A 402 4.36 -21.83 10.44
N PRO A 403 3.70 -21.49 11.57
CA PRO A 403 4.38 -21.26 12.86
C PRO A 403 5.23 -22.44 13.34
N ALA A 404 4.92 -23.67 12.87
CA ALA A 404 5.62 -24.89 13.26
C ALA A 404 7.15 -24.85 13.01
N ILE A 405 7.61 -24.02 12.07
CA ILE A 405 9.03 -23.88 11.73
C ILE A 405 9.53 -22.43 11.76
N SER A 406 8.72 -21.50 12.28
CA SER A 406 8.97 -20.07 12.20
C SER A 406 8.73 -19.40 13.55
N GLU A 407 9.80 -18.86 14.13
CA GLU A 407 9.72 -18.18 15.42
C GLU A 407 9.03 -16.81 15.25
N GLY A 408 7.96 -16.57 16.01
CA GLY A 408 7.15 -15.36 15.91
C GLY A 408 5.92 -15.48 15.00
N GLY A 409 5.56 -16.71 14.58
CA GLY A 409 4.37 -17.00 13.80
C GLY A 409 4.68 -17.33 12.33
N PRO A 410 3.67 -17.31 11.44
CA PRO A 410 3.85 -17.56 10.02
C PRO A 410 4.76 -16.51 9.37
N HIS A 411 5.34 -16.82 8.21
CA HIS A 411 6.04 -15.82 7.40
C HIS A 411 5.76 -15.96 5.91
N VAL A 412 5.94 -14.83 5.20
CA VAL A 412 5.80 -14.69 3.75
C VAL A 412 7.00 -13.90 3.24
N SER A 413 7.65 -14.42 2.20
CA SER A 413 8.71 -13.71 1.46
C SER A 413 8.42 -13.80 -0.02
N ILE A 414 8.10 -12.66 -0.62
CA ILE A 414 7.71 -12.55 -2.03
C ILE A 414 8.83 -11.85 -2.78
N ARG A 415 9.16 -12.37 -3.97
CA ARG A 415 10.09 -11.77 -4.92
C ARG A 415 9.45 -11.65 -6.29
N LYS A 416 9.44 -10.43 -6.81
CA LYS A 416 8.79 -10.04 -8.06
C LYS A 416 9.83 -9.76 -9.13
N GLN A 417 9.82 -10.55 -10.20
CA GLN A 417 10.65 -10.26 -11.36
C GLN A 417 10.13 -9.01 -12.07
N ALA A 418 11.06 -8.20 -12.61
CA ALA A 418 10.70 -7.00 -13.35
C ALA A 418 9.88 -7.38 -14.59
N ALA A 419 8.81 -6.60 -14.87
CA ALA A 419 7.99 -6.72 -16.08
C ALA A 419 8.82 -6.51 -17.37
N ASP A 420 9.79 -5.59 -17.32
CA ASP A 420 10.62 -5.29 -18.49
C ASP A 420 12.00 -5.95 -18.33
N ALA A 421 12.32 -6.92 -19.18
CA ALA A 421 13.69 -7.38 -19.32
C ALA A 421 14.55 -6.24 -19.87
N LEU A 422 15.75 -6.04 -19.30
CA LEU A 422 16.72 -5.12 -19.88
C LEU A 422 16.99 -5.49 -21.33
N THR A 423 17.04 -4.51 -22.21
CA THR A 423 17.39 -4.76 -23.61
C THR A 423 18.91 -4.75 -23.78
N PRO A 424 19.44 -5.28 -24.91
CA PRO A 424 20.86 -5.17 -25.21
C PRO A 424 21.33 -3.70 -25.25
N VAL A 425 20.46 -2.78 -25.68
CA VAL A 425 20.73 -1.35 -25.71
C VAL A 425 20.88 -0.78 -24.29
N ASP A 426 20.08 -1.25 -23.33
CA ASP A 426 20.19 -0.83 -21.94
C ASP A 426 21.50 -1.31 -21.33
N LEU A 427 21.88 -2.56 -21.58
CA LEU A 427 23.16 -3.12 -21.13
C LEU A 427 24.37 -2.40 -21.74
N LEU A 428 24.28 -1.95 -23.00
CA LEU A 428 25.32 -1.10 -23.62
C LEU A 428 25.40 0.27 -22.95
N ARG A 429 24.26 0.92 -22.66
CA ARG A 429 24.21 2.23 -22.00
C ARG A 429 24.75 2.17 -20.57
N GLN A 430 24.50 1.09 -19.86
CA GLN A 430 25.03 0.83 -18.52
C GLN A 430 26.52 0.45 -18.52
N GLY A 431 27.12 0.20 -19.69
CA GLY A 431 28.50 -0.25 -19.80
C GLY A 431 28.72 -1.71 -19.38
N SER A 432 27.66 -2.49 -19.21
CA SER A 432 27.72 -3.91 -18.84
C SER A 432 28.19 -4.79 -20.01
N LEU A 433 27.98 -4.35 -21.25
CA LEU A 433 28.42 -5.03 -22.47
C LEU A 433 29.05 -4.04 -23.47
N THR A 434 29.77 -4.59 -24.44
CA THR A 434 30.20 -3.85 -25.64
C THR A 434 29.40 -4.30 -26.85
N ALA A 435 29.28 -3.42 -27.87
CA ALA A 435 28.56 -3.74 -29.09
C ALA A 435 29.15 -4.97 -29.82
N GLY A 436 30.46 -5.19 -29.71
CA GLY A 436 31.12 -6.37 -30.27
C GLY A 436 30.66 -7.68 -29.63
N ILE A 437 30.45 -7.71 -28.31
CA ILE A 437 29.93 -8.89 -27.60
C ILE A 437 28.48 -9.15 -28.01
N VAL A 438 27.66 -8.10 -28.06
CA VAL A 438 26.25 -8.22 -28.49
C VAL A 438 26.17 -8.80 -29.90
N ALA A 439 26.98 -8.30 -30.84
CA ALA A 439 27.02 -8.80 -32.22
C ALA A 439 27.51 -10.25 -32.30
N LEU A 440 28.52 -10.63 -31.50
CA LEU A 440 29.00 -12.01 -31.44
C LEU A 440 27.91 -12.97 -30.94
N LEU A 441 27.21 -12.60 -29.86
CA LEU A 441 26.12 -13.40 -29.31
C LEU A 441 24.96 -13.50 -30.29
N TRP A 442 24.58 -12.41 -30.96
CA TRP A 442 23.58 -12.42 -32.01
C TRP A 442 23.93 -13.44 -33.12
N LEU A 443 25.15 -13.40 -33.67
CA LEU A 443 25.60 -14.37 -34.66
C LEU A 443 25.61 -15.81 -34.12
N ALA A 444 25.85 -16.00 -32.83
CA ALA A 444 25.79 -17.32 -32.20
C ALA A 444 24.35 -17.86 -32.19
N TYR A 445 23.35 -17.04 -31.84
CA TYR A 445 21.94 -17.45 -31.83
C TYR A 445 21.42 -17.73 -33.25
N GLU A 446 21.74 -16.87 -34.22
CA GLU A 446 21.32 -17.03 -35.63
C GLU A 446 21.88 -18.31 -36.27
N HIS A 447 23.00 -18.82 -35.76
CA HIS A 447 23.64 -20.05 -36.23
C HIS A 447 23.51 -21.22 -35.24
N HIS A 448 22.52 -21.18 -34.35
CA HIS A 448 22.18 -22.24 -33.39
C HIS A 448 23.40 -22.76 -32.62
N ARG A 449 24.28 -21.82 -32.20
CA ARG A 449 25.44 -22.13 -31.37
C ARG A 449 25.04 -22.15 -29.91
N VAL A 450 25.66 -23.05 -29.16
CA VAL A 450 25.46 -23.18 -27.72
C VAL A 450 26.18 -22.04 -27.00
N VAL A 451 25.44 -21.30 -26.19
CA VAL A 451 25.96 -20.21 -25.35
C VAL A 451 25.69 -20.56 -23.88
N LEU A 452 26.74 -20.53 -23.05
CA LEU A 452 26.64 -20.74 -21.61
C LEU A 452 26.98 -19.45 -20.86
N PHE A 453 26.02 -18.97 -20.07
CA PHE A 453 26.22 -17.84 -19.16
C PHE A 453 26.67 -18.36 -17.79
N SER A 454 27.88 -17.99 -17.36
CA SER A 454 28.47 -18.48 -16.11
C SER A 454 28.89 -17.32 -15.21
N GLY A 455 28.74 -17.52 -13.90
CA GLY A 455 29.08 -16.54 -12.88
C GLY A 455 28.33 -16.79 -11.56
N PRO A 456 28.71 -16.07 -10.47
CA PRO A 456 28.06 -16.18 -9.17
C PRO A 456 26.55 -15.90 -9.23
N THR A 457 25.81 -16.35 -8.21
CA THR A 457 24.40 -15.99 -8.03
C THR A 457 24.25 -14.47 -7.88
N GLY A 458 23.23 -13.88 -8.50
CA GLY A 458 22.97 -12.44 -8.42
C GLY A 458 23.79 -11.53 -9.36
N VAL A 459 24.76 -12.06 -10.11
CA VAL A 459 25.60 -11.24 -11.02
C VAL A 459 24.91 -10.77 -12.31
N GLY A 460 23.64 -11.14 -12.51
CA GLY A 460 22.86 -10.76 -13.71
C GLY A 460 22.90 -11.73 -14.89
N LYS A 461 23.20 -13.03 -14.66
CA LYS A 461 23.21 -14.07 -15.71
C LYS A 461 21.88 -14.15 -16.47
N THR A 462 20.78 -14.35 -15.75
CA THR A 462 19.43 -14.45 -16.32
C THR A 462 19.03 -13.15 -17.01
N THR A 463 19.41 -11.99 -16.45
CA THR A 463 19.18 -10.68 -17.06
C THR A 463 19.88 -10.56 -18.41
N LEU A 464 21.15 -10.97 -18.49
CA LEU A 464 21.92 -10.97 -19.73
C LEU A 464 21.32 -11.93 -20.77
N MET A 465 20.90 -13.13 -20.34
CA MET A 465 20.22 -14.10 -21.21
C MET A 465 18.91 -13.52 -21.75
N ASN A 466 18.03 -13.00 -20.88
CA ASN A 466 16.75 -12.40 -21.25
C ASN A 466 16.90 -11.23 -22.23
N ALA A 467 17.93 -10.39 -22.05
CA ALA A 467 18.21 -9.30 -22.96
C ALA A 467 18.45 -9.76 -24.40
N HIS A 468 18.99 -10.97 -24.58
CA HIS A 468 19.34 -11.50 -25.90
C HIS A 468 18.24 -12.39 -26.51
N MET A 469 17.18 -12.73 -25.78
CA MET A 469 16.08 -13.54 -26.32
C MET A 469 15.48 -12.96 -27.60
N PRO A 470 15.31 -11.63 -27.78
CA PRO A 470 14.86 -11.06 -29.04
C PRO A 470 15.77 -11.31 -30.27
N PHE A 471 17.01 -11.78 -30.09
CA PHE A 471 17.91 -12.12 -31.19
C PHE A 471 17.77 -13.56 -31.70
N VAL A 472 17.02 -14.41 -31.01
CA VAL A 472 16.62 -15.71 -31.55
C VAL A 472 15.75 -15.46 -32.79
N PRO A 473 16.04 -16.10 -33.94
CA PRO A 473 15.24 -15.95 -35.16
C PRO A 473 13.73 -16.10 -34.89
N PHE A 474 12.91 -15.25 -35.50
CA PHE A 474 11.47 -15.25 -35.23
C PHE A 474 10.77 -16.55 -35.67
N ASP A 475 11.30 -17.18 -36.73
CA ASP A 475 10.76 -18.44 -37.27
C ASP A 475 11.15 -19.68 -36.45
N ASP A 476 12.11 -19.54 -35.53
CA ASP A 476 12.50 -20.62 -34.63
C ASP A 476 11.44 -20.82 -33.54
N ARG A 477 11.37 -22.03 -33.00
CA ARG A 477 10.57 -22.40 -31.84
C ARG A 477 11.45 -22.50 -30.59
N PRO A 478 11.60 -21.41 -29.81
CA PRO A 478 12.31 -21.49 -28.54
C PRO A 478 11.45 -22.16 -27.46
N VAL A 479 12.06 -23.06 -26.69
CA VAL A 479 11.45 -23.63 -25.48
C VAL A 479 12.29 -23.25 -24.27
N SER A 480 11.73 -22.46 -23.35
CA SER A 480 12.37 -22.15 -22.08
C SER A 480 12.07 -23.22 -21.04
N ILE A 481 13.06 -23.50 -20.22
CA ILE A 481 12.93 -24.45 -19.12
C ILE A 481 13.51 -23.82 -17.86
N ASP A 482 12.63 -23.58 -16.90
CA ASP A 482 12.86 -22.74 -15.74
C ASP A 482 12.69 -23.51 -14.43
N GLU A 483 13.55 -23.25 -13.44
CA GLU A 483 13.42 -23.85 -12.11
C GLU A 483 12.42 -23.06 -11.25
N GLY A 484 11.38 -23.75 -10.79
CA GLY A 484 10.32 -23.28 -9.90
C GLY A 484 9.30 -22.39 -10.59
N SER A 485 9.77 -21.44 -11.41
CA SER A 485 8.91 -20.51 -12.14
C SER A 485 9.64 -19.85 -13.28
N ARG A 486 8.87 -19.40 -14.26
CA ARG A 486 9.32 -18.72 -15.46
C ARG A 486 10.24 -17.55 -15.12
N GLU A 487 11.53 -17.66 -15.45
CA GLU A 487 12.47 -16.52 -15.45
C GLU A 487 12.73 -16.02 -16.86
N VAL A 488 12.72 -16.94 -17.82
CA VAL A 488 13.02 -16.66 -19.22
C VAL A 488 11.81 -16.03 -19.91
N ARG A 489 12.04 -14.91 -20.58
CA ARG A 489 11.05 -14.23 -21.41
C ARG A 489 11.34 -14.50 -22.88
N LEU A 490 10.44 -15.24 -23.51
CA LEU A 490 10.46 -15.50 -24.95
C LEU A 490 9.47 -14.54 -25.63
N PRO A 491 9.93 -13.60 -26.48
CA PRO A 491 9.04 -12.71 -27.23
C PRO A 491 8.37 -13.39 -28.44
N HIS A 492 8.71 -14.65 -28.72
CA HIS A 492 8.27 -15.41 -29.89
C HIS A 492 6.86 -15.96 -29.72
N GLU A 493 6.03 -15.84 -30.77
CA GLU A 493 4.68 -16.43 -30.81
C GLU A 493 4.70 -17.96 -30.72
N THR A 494 5.76 -18.58 -31.25
CA THR A 494 6.03 -20.03 -31.20
C THR A 494 6.60 -20.49 -29.85
N GLY A 495 6.97 -19.56 -28.98
CA GLY A 495 7.68 -19.82 -27.73
C GLY A 495 6.86 -20.63 -26.73
N VAL A 496 7.50 -21.59 -26.07
CA VAL A 496 6.91 -22.35 -24.96
C VAL A 496 7.77 -22.18 -23.72
N SER A 497 7.15 -21.92 -22.56
CA SER A 497 7.84 -21.88 -21.29
C SER A 497 7.39 -23.02 -20.40
N LEU A 498 8.35 -23.77 -19.87
CA LEU A 498 8.14 -24.88 -18.95
C LEU A 498 8.78 -24.53 -17.60
N SER A 499 8.08 -24.78 -16.50
CA SER A 499 8.60 -24.56 -15.15
C SER A 499 8.54 -25.83 -14.31
N THR A 500 9.55 -26.07 -13.48
CA THR A 500 9.53 -27.21 -12.56
C THR A 500 8.38 -27.07 -11.56
N ARG A 501 7.93 -28.20 -11.02
CA ARG A 501 6.87 -28.24 -10.02
C ARG A 501 7.33 -29.03 -8.82
N GLU A 502 7.49 -28.35 -7.70
CA GLU A 502 7.74 -29.01 -6.43
C GLU A 502 6.44 -29.59 -5.87
N HIS A 503 6.51 -30.79 -5.31
CA HIS A 503 5.36 -31.43 -4.68
C HIS A 503 5.84 -32.50 -3.69
N GLU A 504 5.17 -32.63 -2.54
CA GLU A 504 5.51 -33.61 -1.49
C GLU A 504 5.42 -35.07 -2.02
N GLN A 505 4.39 -35.36 -2.80
CA GLN A 505 4.21 -36.62 -3.52
C GLN A 505 5.15 -36.71 -4.72
N ALA A 506 6.11 -37.65 -4.67
CA ALA A 506 7.15 -37.81 -5.69
C ALA A 506 6.62 -37.96 -7.12
N PHE A 507 5.44 -38.56 -7.32
CA PHE A 507 4.84 -38.74 -8.65
C PHE A 507 4.19 -37.46 -9.23
N LYS A 508 4.00 -36.43 -8.40
CA LYS A 508 3.51 -35.12 -8.82
C LYS A 508 4.66 -34.13 -9.03
N ARG A 509 5.83 -34.38 -8.44
CA ARG A 509 7.01 -33.54 -8.61
C ARG A 509 7.53 -33.64 -10.04
N VAL A 510 7.87 -32.50 -10.62
CA VAL A 510 8.45 -32.39 -11.97
C VAL A 510 9.77 -31.67 -11.84
N SER A 511 10.88 -32.36 -12.11
CA SER A 511 12.23 -31.80 -12.00
C SER A 511 12.71 -31.18 -13.30
N MET A 512 13.83 -30.46 -13.22
CA MET A 512 14.50 -29.84 -14.37
C MET A 512 14.88 -30.90 -15.42
N ALA A 513 15.40 -32.05 -15.00
CA ALA A 513 15.71 -33.16 -15.90
C ALA A 513 14.46 -33.78 -16.56
N ASP A 514 13.33 -33.85 -15.84
CA ASP A 514 12.06 -34.34 -16.41
C ASP A 514 11.57 -33.40 -17.52
N LEU A 515 11.66 -32.08 -17.31
CA LEU A 515 11.27 -31.09 -18.32
C LEU A 515 12.19 -31.08 -19.53
N MET A 516 13.51 -31.20 -19.34
CA MET A 516 14.45 -31.35 -20.45
C MET A 516 14.12 -32.58 -21.29
N THR A 517 13.79 -33.69 -20.63
CA THR A 517 13.36 -34.91 -21.33
C THR A 517 12.05 -34.71 -22.08
N ALA A 518 11.07 -34.03 -21.46
CA ALA A 518 9.79 -33.72 -22.08
C ALA A 518 9.92 -32.75 -23.26
N THR A 519 10.88 -31.82 -23.20
CA THR A 519 11.14 -30.81 -24.23
C THR A 519 11.51 -31.45 -25.58
N ASN A 520 12.15 -32.62 -25.59
CA ASN A 520 12.40 -33.39 -26.82
C ASN A 520 11.13 -33.67 -27.63
N TYR A 521 9.97 -33.83 -26.98
CA TYR A 521 8.69 -34.05 -27.68
C TYR A 521 8.06 -32.77 -28.22
N LEU A 522 8.59 -31.60 -27.83
CA LEU A 522 8.17 -30.31 -28.32
C LEU A 522 8.92 -29.90 -29.59
N ASN A 523 9.88 -30.68 -30.09
CA ASN A 523 10.64 -30.35 -31.31
C ASN A 523 11.12 -28.88 -31.31
N PRO A 524 11.89 -28.47 -30.29
CA PRO A 524 12.43 -27.11 -30.21
C PRO A 524 13.48 -26.89 -31.30
N ASP A 525 13.55 -25.67 -31.83
CA ASP A 525 14.73 -25.23 -32.61
C ASP A 525 15.83 -24.70 -31.67
N ILE A 526 15.42 -24.13 -30.53
CA ILE A 526 16.31 -23.62 -29.49
C ILE A 526 15.77 -23.99 -28.10
N GLU A 527 16.63 -24.55 -27.26
CA GLU A 527 16.34 -24.76 -25.84
C GLU A 527 17.00 -23.67 -24.99
N VAL A 528 16.22 -23.01 -24.14
CA VAL A 528 16.70 -21.98 -23.21
C VAL A 528 16.58 -22.49 -21.78
N ILE A 529 17.67 -23.02 -21.25
CA ILE A 529 17.71 -23.62 -19.90
C ILE A 529 18.16 -22.53 -18.91
N ALA A 530 17.28 -22.14 -17.99
CA ALA A 530 17.54 -21.03 -17.07
C ALA A 530 18.71 -21.31 -16.13
N GLU A 531 18.79 -22.53 -15.59
CA GLU A 531 19.86 -22.93 -14.69
C GLU A 531 20.18 -24.42 -14.81
N ILE A 532 21.46 -24.77 -14.69
CA ILE A 532 21.96 -26.14 -14.63
C ILE A 532 22.77 -26.28 -13.34
N ASN A 533 22.13 -26.72 -12.26
CA ASN A 533 22.70 -26.76 -10.92
C ASN A 533 22.67 -28.15 -10.27
N THR A 534 21.99 -29.13 -10.88
CA THR A 534 21.97 -30.52 -10.40
C THR A 534 22.74 -31.44 -11.34
N ARG A 535 23.26 -32.53 -10.78
CA ARG A 535 23.89 -33.60 -11.56
C ARG A 535 22.98 -34.14 -12.65
N ALA A 536 21.71 -34.38 -12.34
CA ALA A 536 20.74 -34.89 -13.31
C ALA A 536 20.51 -33.89 -14.46
N SER A 537 20.30 -32.60 -14.17
CA SER A 537 20.16 -31.57 -15.20
C SER A 537 21.42 -31.45 -16.08
N PHE A 538 22.61 -31.59 -15.50
CA PHE A 538 23.87 -31.56 -16.24
C PHE A 538 24.03 -32.79 -17.15
N GLU A 539 23.66 -33.98 -16.67
CA GLU A 539 23.68 -35.20 -17.48
C GLU A 539 22.71 -35.10 -18.66
N SER A 540 21.49 -34.58 -18.45
CA SER A 540 20.53 -34.29 -19.53
C SER A 540 21.06 -33.24 -20.51
N PHE A 541 21.64 -32.15 -20.02
CA PHE A 541 22.26 -31.12 -20.87
C PHE A 541 23.37 -31.69 -21.75
N ALA A 542 24.25 -32.51 -21.17
CA ALA A 542 25.32 -33.16 -21.92
C ALA A 542 24.79 -34.13 -23.00
N GLN A 543 23.61 -34.73 -22.78
CA GLN A 543 22.96 -35.55 -23.81
C GLN A 543 22.42 -34.70 -24.96
N ILE A 544 21.75 -33.58 -24.67
CA ILE A 544 21.27 -32.62 -25.67
C ILE A 544 22.43 -32.15 -26.57
N LEU A 545 23.56 -31.76 -25.97
CA LEU A 545 24.75 -31.37 -26.74
C LEU A 545 25.28 -32.47 -27.68
N ASN A 546 25.09 -33.74 -27.33
CA ASN A 546 25.54 -34.86 -28.14
C ASN A 546 24.56 -35.21 -29.27
N THR A 547 23.26 -34.95 -29.09
CA THR A 547 22.24 -35.24 -30.10
C THR A 547 22.11 -34.14 -31.16
N GLY A 548 22.70 -32.97 -30.89
CA GLY A 548 22.33 -31.74 -31.57
C GLY A 548 20.93 -31.33 -31.16
#